data_AF-A0A147JC32-F1
#
_entry.id   AF-A0A147JC32-F1
#
_cell.length_a   1.000
_cell.length_b   1.000
_cell.length_c   1.000
_cell.angle_alpha   90.00
_cell.angle_beta   90.00
_cell.angle_gamma   90.00
#
_symmetry.space_group_name_H-M   'P 1'
#
loop_
_entity.id
_entity.type
_entity.pdbx_description
1 polymer ?
#
loop_
_entity_poly.entity_id
_entity_poly.type
_entity_poly.pdbx_seq_one_letter_code
_entity_poly.pdbx_strand_id
1 'polypeptide(L)'
;MNETTKLGLRRSAEMAAVFMIGDGLLGLLQPVRHVDLWRSEVAAVDGLVRPFAGRPGRRRAYGLVQLAAGLALATMLKPIPGRR
;
A
#
# COMPACT_ATOMS: atom_id res chain seq x y z
N MET A 1 -4.23 -5.03 -26.04
CA MET A 1 -3.22 -5.31 -25.00
C MET A 1 -2.82 -6.78 -25.10
N ASN A 2 -1.53 -7.08 -25.27
CA ASN A 2 -1.06 -8.47 -25.47
C ASN A 2 -1.05 -9.26 -24.14
N GLU A 3 -0.91 -10.58 -24.20
CA GLU A 3 -0.95 -11.45 -23.02
C GLU A 3 0.16 -11.15 -22.00
N THR A 4 1.34 -10.76 -22.46
CA THR A 4 2.47 -10.35 -21.61
C THR A 4 2.12 -9.11 -20.78
N THR A 5 1.52 -8.09 -21.40
CA THR A 5 1.09 -6.88 -20.69
C THR A 5 -0.02 -7.18 -19.68
N LYS A 6 -0.99 -8.06 -20.01
CA LYS A 6 -2.03 -8.48 -19.06
C LYS A 6 -1.45 -9.20 -17.84
N LEU A 7 -0.47 -10.09 -18.06
CA LEU A 7 0.22 -10.80 -16.99
C LEU A 7 1.00 -9.82 -16.10
N GLY A 8 1.76 -8.91 -16.71
CA GLY A 8 2.50 -7.87 -16.00
C GLY A 8 1.58 -7.03 -15.11
N LEU A 9 0.46 -6.56 -15.66
CA LEU A 9 -0.52 -5.78 -14.91
C LEU A 9 -1.09 -6.54 -13.70
N ARG A 10 -1.41 -7.83 -13.85
CA ARG A 10 -1.90 -8.66 -12.73
C ARG A 10 -0.84 -8.81 -11.63
N ARG A 11 0.43 -9.02 -12.00
CA ARG A 11 1.52 -9.14 -11.02
C ARG A 11 1.81 -7.81 -10.33
N SER A 12 1.78 -6.70 -11.07
CA SER A 12 1.87 -5.36 -10.47
C SER A 12 0.72 -5.08 -9.52
N ALA A 13 -0.51 -5.50 -9.84
CA ALA A 13 -1.66 -5.35 -8.96
C ALA A 13 -1.53 -6.20 -7.68
N GLU A 14 -1.02 -7.43 -7.80
CA GLU A 14 -0.73 -8.30 -6.65
C GLU A 14 0.34 -7.68 -5.74
N MET A 15 1.44 -7.18 -6.34
CA MET A 15 2.47 -6.44 -5.60
C MET A 15 1.90 -5.21 -4.90
N ALA A 16 1.07 -4.43 -5.59
CA ALA A 16 0.41 -3.26 -5.00
C ALA A 16 -0.47 -3.66 -3.80
N ALA A 17 -1.23 -4.75 -3.91
CA ALA A 17 -2.05 -5.26 -2.81
C ALA A 17 -1.19 -5.61 -1.59
N VAL A 18 -0.07 -6.31 -1.77
CA VAL A 18 0.86 -6.65 -0.69
C VAL A 18 1.47 -5.40 -0.05
N PHE A 19 1.89 -4.43 -0.86
CA PHE A 19 2.41 -3.15 -0.35
C PHE A 19 1.36 -2.40 0.47
N MET A 20 0.11 -2.34 0.01
CA MET A 20 -0.98 -1.69 0.73
C MET A 20 -1.29 -2.37 2.06
N ILE A 21 -1.28 -3.71 2.08
CA ILE A 21 -1.47 -4.49 3.32
C ILE A 21 -0.34 -4.20 4.31
N GLY A 22 0.92 -4.28 3.86
CA GLY A 22 2.09 -4.02 4.69
C GLY A 22 2.13 -2.59 5.22
N ASP A 23 1.94 -1.59 4.35
CA ASP A 23 1.92 -0.18 4.72
C ASP A 23 0.73 0.16 5.63
N GLY A 24 -0.43 -0.46 5.40
CA GLY A 24 -1.60 -0.36 6.26
C GLY A 24 -1.34 -0.88 7.67
N LEU A 25 -0.74 -2.06 7.79
CA LEU A 25 -0.34 -2.65 9.08
C LEU A 25 0.70 -1.80 9.80
N LEU A 26 1.73 -1.29 9.11
CA LEU A 26 2.71 -0.37 9.70
C LEU A 26 2.05 0.94 10.17
N GLY A 27 1.11 1.48 9.39
CA GLY A 27 0.33 2.65 9.77
C GLY A 27 -0.58 2.43 10.98
N LEU A 28 -1.01 1.19 11.23
CA LEU A 28 -1.83 0.81 12.38
C LEU A 28 -0.99 0.61 13.65
N LEU A 29 0.06 -0.20 13.52
CA LEU A 29 0.86 -0.71 14.63
C LEU A 29 1.99 0.24 15.03
N GLN A 30 2.57 0.95 14.06
CA GLN A 30 3.74 1.82 14.24
C GLN A 30 3.55 3.22 13.64
N PRO A 31 2.42 3.92 13.84
CA PRO A 31 2.07 5.13 13.11
C PRO A 31 3.08 6.27 13.22
N VAL A 32 3.74 6.42 14.37
CA VAL A 32 4.71 7.50 14.62
C VAL A 32 6.05 7.15 13.96
N ARG A 33 6.67 6.05 14.40
CA ARG A 33 7.93 5.54 13.84
C ARG A 33 7.88 5.41 12.33
N HIS A 34 6.78 4.87 11.79
CA HIS A 34 6.63 4.69 10.34
C HIS A 34 6.61 6.04 9.62
N VAL A 35 5.90 7.05 10.11
CA VAL A 35 5.93 8.39 9.50
C VAL A 35 7.32 9.03 9.63
N ASP A 36 7.95 8.92 10.79
CA ASP A 36 9.25 9.56 11.07
C ASP A 36 10.37 9.03 10.17
N LEU A 37 10.35 7.73 9.84
CA LEU A 37 11.32 7.13 8.90
C LEU A 37 11.26 7.71 7.48
N TRP A 38 10.12 8.28 7.09
CA TRP A 38 9.91 8.85 5.76
C TRP A 38 10.00 10.38 5.73
N ARG A 39 10.12 11.03 6.88
CA ARG A 39 10.45 12.45 6.95
C ARG A 39 11.84 12.64 6.35
N SER A 40 11.97 13.55 5.40
CA SER A 40 13.25 13.76 4.70
C SER A 40 13.35 15.18 4.13
N GLU A 41 14.55 15.55 3.69
CA GLU A 41 14.80 16.81 2.97
C GLU A 41 14.27 16.77 1.52
N VAL A 42 13.90 15.59 1.01
CA VAL A 42 13.29 15.44 -0.31
C VAL A 42 11.83 15.87 -0.23
N ALA A 43 11.55 17.10 -0.64
CA ALA A 43 10.24 17.74 -0.50
C ALA A 43 9.06 16.90 -1.03
N ALA A 44 9.25 16.16 -2.13
CA ALA A 44 8.22 15.29 -2.68
C ALA A 44 7.85 14.14 -1.74
N VAL A 45 8.84 13.50 -1.12
CA VAL A 45 8.63 12.40 -0.16
C VAL A 45 8.06 12.95 1.15
N ASP A 46 8.62 14.05 1.65
CA ASP A 46 8.14 14.68 2.87
C ASP A 46 6.68 15.13 2.74
N GLY A 47 6.31 15.67 1.58
CA GLY A 47 4.95 16.12 1.27
C GLY A 47 3.90 15.02 1.39
N LEU A 48 4.26 13.76 1.10
CA LEU A 48 3.35 12.62 1.21
C LEU A 48 3.06 12.24 2.67
N VAL A 49 4.04 12.41 3.57
CA VAL A 49 3.92 11.94 4.96
C VAL A 49 3.63 13.07 5.96
N ARG A 50 3.92 14.32 5.60
CA ARG A 50 3.67 15.52 6.43
C ARG A 50 2.24 15.64 6.97
N PRO A 51 1.17 15.28 6.24
CA PRO A 51 -0.20 15.34 6.77
C PRO A 51 -0.44 14.46 8.00
N PHE A 52 0.39 13.43 8.20
CA PHE A 52 0.31 12.46 9.30
C PHE A 52 1.28 12.77 10.45
N ALA A 53 2.24 13.69 10.26
CA ALA A 53 3.23 14.05 11.27
C ALA A 53 2.56 14.55 12.56
N GLY A 54 2.96 13.97 13.70
CA GLY A 54 2.38 14.24 15.03
C GLY A 54 0.90 13.84 15.18
N ARG A 55 0.30 13.15 14.19
CA ARG A 55 -1.13 12.80 14.15
C ARG A 55 -1.32 11.28 14.01
N PRO A 56 -0.97 10.47 15.03
CA PRO A 56 -1.01 9.02 14.93
C PRO A 56 -2.40 8.45 14.64
N GLY A 57 -3.46 9.07 15.16
CA GLY A 57 -4.85 8.67 14.85
C GLY A 57 -5.18 8.78 13.36
N ARG A 58 -4.72 9.83 12.68
CA ARG A 58 -4.92 10.02 11.24
C ARG A 58 -4.17 8.95 10.44
N ARG A 59 -2.93 8.61 10.83
CA ARG A 59 -2.17 7.55 10.16
C ARG A 59 -2.79 6.18 10.35
N ARG A 60 -3.33 5.87 11.54
CA ARG A 60 -4.07 4.62 11.81
C ARG A 60 -5.33 4.53 10.96
N ALA A 61 -6.14 5.60 10.91
CA ALA A 61 -7.34 5.63 10.08
C ALA A 61 -7.00 5.40 8.60
N TYR A 62 -5.98 6.09 8.08
CA TYR A 62 -5.48 5.85 6.73
C TYR A 62 -4.96 4.41 6.53
N GLY A 63 -4.29 3.86 7.55
CA GLY A 63 -3.79 2.48 7.53
C GLY A 63 -4.90 1.43 7.47
N LEU A 64 -6.01 1.63 8.19
CA LEU A 64 -7.21 0.78 8.08
C LEU A 64 -7.78 0.80 6.66
N VAL A 65 -7.95 1.98 6.09
CA VAL A 65 -8.46 2.13 4.71
C VAL A 65 -7.55 1.43 3.72
N GLN A 66 -6.24 1.61 3.86
CA GLN A 66 -5.23 1.02 2.97
C GLN A 66 -5.16 -0.51 3.10
N LEU A 67 -5.21 -1.03 4.33
CA LEU A 67 -5.28 -2.46 4.61
C LEU A 67 -6.53 -3.08 3.99
N ALA A 68 -7.70 -2.46 4.21
CA ALA A 68 -8.96 -2.94 3.64
C ALA A 68 -8.93 -2.93 2.11
N ALA A 69 -8.42 -1.86 1.50
CA ALA A 69 -8.30 -1.75 0.05
C ALA A 69 -7.30 -2.78 -0.52
N GLY A 70 -6.18 -3.04 0.16
CA GLY A 70 -5.21 -4.06 -0.22
C GLY A 70 -5.80 -5.47 -0.16
N LEU A 71 -6.52 -5.81 0.91
CA LEU A 71 -7.22 -7.09 1.06
C LEU A 71 -8.31 -7.27 0.00
N ALA A 72 -9.08 -6.22 -0.28
CA ALA A 72 -10.08 -6.23 -1.34
C ALA A 72 -9.43 -6.48 -2.71
N LEU A 73 -8.35 -5.76 -3.04
CA LEU A 73 -7.61 -5.94 -4.28
C LEU A 73 -7.07 -7.36 -4.42
N ALA A 74 -6.42 -7.89 -3.37
CA ALA A 74 -5.89 -9.26 -3.35
C ALA A 74 -6.99 -10.30 -3.57
N THR A 75 -8.17 -10.11 -2.99
CA THR A 75 -9.31 -11.03 -3.11
C THR A 75 -9.94 -10.99 -4.50
N MET A 76 -9.95 -9.81 -5.15
CA MET A 76 -10.48 -9.65 -6.50
C MET A 76 -9.55 -10.21 -7.59
N LEU A 77 -8.25 -10.34 -7.30
CA LEU A 77 -7.29 -10.91 -8.25
C LEU A 77 -7.50 -12.42 -8.39
N LYS A 78 -7.83 -12.85 -9.61
CA LYS A 78 -8.05 -14.26 -9.93
C LYS A 78 -6.81 -14.89 -10.56
N PRO A 79 -6.50 -16.16 -10.23
CA PRO A 79 -5.51 -16.95 -10.96
C PRO A 79 -5.83 -16.97 -12.45
N ILE A 80 -4.79 -17.08 -13.30
CA ILE A 80 -4.99 -17.31 -14.73
C ILE A 80 -5.36 -18.78 -14.92
N PRO A 81 -6.55 -19.11 -15.42
CA PRO A 81 -6.93 -20.50 -15.70
C PRO A 81 -5.99 -21.11 -16.75
N GLY A 82 -5.55 -22.35 -16.56
CA GLY A 82 -4.83 -23.12 -17.59
C GLY A 82 -3.29 -23.10 -17.54
N ARG A 83 -2.66 -22.43 -16.57
CA ARG A 83 -1.26 -22.74 -16.18
C ARG A 83 -1.29 -23.65 -14.95
N ARG A 84 -1.23 -24.97 -15.17
CA ARG A 84 -0.67 -25.91 -14.19
C ARG A 84 0.77 -26.18 -14.57
#